data_AF-A0A839AHP6-F1
#
_entry.id   AF-A0A839AHP6-F1
#
_cell.length_a   1.000
_cell.length_b   1.000
_cell.length_c   1.000
_cell.angle_alpha   90.00
_cell.angle_beta   90.00
_cell.angle_gamma   90.00
#
_symmetry.space_group_name_H-M   'P 1'
#
loop_
_entity.id
_entity.type
_entity.pdbx_description
1 polymer ?
#
loop_
_entity_poly.entity_id
_entity_poly.type
_entity_poly.pdbx_seq_one_letter_code
_entity_poly.pdbx_strand_id
1 'polypeptide(L)'
;MHNLAASAYQTTSQKTVGGRELEAQLLLKAAAKLQLTLEQWETEAPESLSDALTYNRRLWTILATSVTSEDNPLPVEIRQNLGSLGAFILNHTLNLMMRPERDRIKTLISINRNIAQGLRGG
;
A
#
# COMPACT_ATOMS: atom_id res chain seq x y z
N MET A 1 18.92 -27.92 -25.59
CA MET A 1 17.66 -27.21 -25.28
C MET A 1 17.61 -26.85 -23.79
N HIS A 2 18.46 -25.93 -23.29
CA HIS A 2 18.54 -25.59 -21.84
C HIS A 2 18.57 -24.07 -21.53
N ASN A 3 18.40 -23.17 -22.51
CA ASN A 3 18.51 -21.72 -22.30
C ASN A 3 17.19 -20.93 -22.28
N LEU A 4 16.04 -21.52 -22.63
CA LEU A 4 14.77 -20.78 -22.69
C LEU A 4 14.11 -20.61 -21.30
N ALA A 5 14.29 -21.58 -20.39
CA ALA A 5 13.73 -21.50 -19.05
C ALA A 5 14.43 -20.43 -18.19
N ALA A 6 15.77 -20.39 -18.21
CA ALA A 6 16.54 -19.42 -17.43
C ALA A 6 16.22 -17.96 -17.82
N SER A 7 16.08 -17.66 -19.12
CA SER A 7 15.71 -16.32 -19.60
C SER A 7 14.27 -15.93 -19.21
N ALA A 8 13.31 -16.86 -19.25
CA ALA A 8 11.93 -16.59 -18.82
C ALA A 8 11.84 -16.32 -17.32
N TYR A 9 12.61 -17.05 -16.50
CA TYR A 9 12.72 -16.78 -15.05
C TYR A 9 13.39 -15.43 -14.77
N GLN A 10 14.45 -15.07 -15.49
CA GLN A 10 15.13 -13.77 -15.33
C GLN A 10 14.21 -12.59 -15.69
N THR A 11 13.48 -12.66 -16.81
CA THR A 11 12.55 -11.59 -17.23
C THR A 11 11.37 -11.46 -16.27
N THR A 12 10.83 -12.57 -15.78
CA THR A 12 9.73 -12.57 -14.79
C THR A 12 10.20 -11.97 -13.46
N SER A 13 11.38 -12.38 -12.99
CA SER A 13 11.96 -11.86 -11.74
C SER A 13 12.23 -10.35 -11.80
N GLN A 14 12.77 -9.84 -12.91
CA GLN A 14 12.99 -8.39 -13.07
C GLN A 14 11.68 -7.59 -13.13
N LYS A 15 10.65 -8.09 -13.81
CA LYS A 15 9.31 -7.45 -13.82
C LYS A 15 8.69 -7.43 -12.43
N THR A 16 8.80 -8.53 -11.67
CA THR A 16 8.28 -8.62 -10.30
C THR A 16 9.03 -7.70 -9.34
N VAL A 17 10.37 -7.61 -9.44
CA VAL A 17 11.19 -6.68 -8.63
C VAL A 17 10.84 -5.22 -8.96
N GLY A 18 10.69 -4.88 -10.24
CA GLY A 18 10.24 -3.55 -10.66
C GLY A 18 8.84 -3.20 -10.15
N GLY A 19 7.94 -4.19 -10.09
CA GLY A 19 6.61 -4.04 -9.49
C GLY A 19 6.66 -3.74 -8.00
N ARG A 20 7.44 -4.50 -7.22
CA ARG A 20 7.58 -4.31 -5.77
C ARG A 20 8.18 -2.95 -5.39
N GLU A 21 9.21 -2.51 -6.12
CA GLU A 21 9.80 -1.19 -5.90
C GLU A 21 8.81 -0.06 -6.21
N LEU A 22 8.00 -0.20 -7.26
CA LEU A 22 6.94 0.75 -7.57
C LEU A 22 5.87 0.78 -6.47
N GLU A 23 5.40 -0.38 -6.01
CA GLU A 23 4.43 -0.50 -4.91
C GLU A 23 4.95 0.16 -3.63
N ALA A 24 6.22 -0.07 -3.28
CA ALA A 24 6.87 0.56 -2.13
C ALA A 24 6.92 2.08 -2.25
N GLN A 25 7.31 2.62 -3.41
CA GLN A 25 7.33 4.06 -3.66
C GLN A 25 5.93 4.68 -3.54
N LEU A 26 4.89 4.02 -4.07
CA LEU A 26 3.51 4.48 -3.96
C LEU A 26 3.02 4.49 -2.50
N LEU A 27 3.36 3.48 -1.71
CA LEU A 27 3.05 3.42 -0.29
C LEU A 27 3.74 4.55 0.49
N LEU A 28 5.01 4.83 0.21
CA LEU A 28 5.71 5.97 0.83
C LEU A 28 5.11 7.30 0.44
N LYS A 29 4.69 7.45 -0.82
CA LYS A 29 3.96 8.63 -1.27
C LYS A 29 2.64 8.79 -0.53
N ALA A 30 1.90 7.71 -0.28
CA ALA A 30 0.67 7.73 0.53
C ALA A 30 0.99 8.17 1.98
N ALA A 31 2.03 7.60 2.59
CA ALA A 31 2.48 7.97 3.93
C ALA A 31 2.88 9.45 4.02
N ALA A 32 3.62 9.96 3.03
CA ALA A 32 4.03 11.37 2.97
C ALA A 32 2.82 12.30 2.85
N LYS A 33 1.83 11.97 2.01
CA LYS A 33 0.59 12.74 1.89
C LYS A 33 -0.17 12.82 3.21
N LEU A 34 -0.36 11.69 3.89
CA LEU A 34 -1.01 11.65 5.20
C LEU A 34 -0.19 12.39 6.27
N GLN A 35 1.14 12.33 6.21
CA GLN A 35 2.02 13.05 7.14
C GLN A 35 1.85 14.58 6.99
N LEU A 36 1.79 15.10 5.77
CA LEU A 36 1.54 16.52 5.52
C LEU A 36 0.22 16.99 6.15
N THR A 37 -0.84 16.18 6.04
CA THR A 37 -2.14 16.51 6.68
C THR A 37 -2.06 16.58 8.21
N LEU A 38 -1.14 15.82 8.83
CA LEU A 38 -0.90 15.93 10.26
C LEU A 38 -0.08 17.16 10.62
N GLU A 39 0.89 17.54 9.80
CA GLU A 39 1.72 18.72 10.03
C GLU A 39 0.91 20.01 9.95
N GLN A 40 -0.08 20.03 9.06
CA GLN A 40 -0.91 21.20 8.78
C GLN A 40 -2.31 21.10 9.40
N TRP A 41 -2.55 20.17 10.32
CA TRP A 41 -3.88 19.83 10.83
C TRP A 41 -4.75 21.01 11.30
N GLU A 42 -4.16 22.05 11.88
CA GLU A 42 -4.89 23.24 12.37
C GLU A 42 -5.10 24.31 11.29
N THR A 43 -4.35 24.23 10.19
CA THR A 43 -4.26 25.26 9.15
C THR A 43 -4.76 24.79 7.78
N GLU A 44 -4.89 23.49 7.54
CA GLU A 44 -5.26 22.92 6.26
C GLU A 44 -6.78 22.76 6.10
N ALA A 45 -7.26 22.90 4.87
CA ALA A 45 -8.66 22.66 4.55
C ALA A 45 -8.99 21.16 4.65
N PRO A 46 -10.21 20.78 5.08
CA PRO A 46 -10.66 19.38 5.13
C PRO A 46 -10.50 18.58 3.82
N GLU A 47 -10.42 19.27 2.68
CA GLU A 47 -10.20 18.69 1.35
C GLU A 47 -8.84 17.99 1.22
N SER A 48 -7.78 18.54 1.83
CA SER A 48 -6.44 17.95 1.82
C SER A 48 -6.40 16.56 2.47
N LEU A 49 -7.10 16.40 3.58
CA LEU A 49 -7.25 15.13 4.28
C LEU A 49 -8.07 14.15 3.43
N SER A 50 -9.18 14.60 2.85
CA SER A 50 -10.02 13.78 1.97
C SER A 50 -9.22 13.24 0.78
N ASP A 51 -8.37 14.07 0.17
CA ASP A 51 -7.50 13.68 -0.94
C ASP A 51 -6.43 12.66 -0.52
N ALA A 52 -5.78 12.89 0.62
CA ALA A 52 -4.79 11.96 1.15
C ALA A 52 -5.41 10.59 1.50
N LEU A 53 -6.58 10.59 2.14
CA LEU A 53 -7.33 9.38 2.46
C LEU A 53 -7.82 8.67 1.20
N THR A 54 -8.30 9.40 0.20
CA THR A 54 -8.74 8.84 -1.08
C THR A 54 -7.58 8.20 -1.84
N TYR A 55 -6.42 8.85 -1.87
CA TYR A 55 -5.21 8.30 -2.46
C TYR A 55 -4.81 6.99 -1.76
N ASN A 56 -4.77 6.99 -0.43
CA ASN A 56 -4.45 5.81 0.37
C ASN A 56 -5.43 4.65 0.09
N ARG A 57 -6.74 4.93 0.10
CA ARG A 57 -7.79 3.94 -0.16
C ARG A 57 -7.63 3.31 -1.54
N ARG A 58 -7.44 4.11 -2.59
CA ARG A 58 -7.29 3.63 -3.97
C ARG A 58 -6.08 2.72 -4.12
N LEU A 59 -4.94 3.12 -3.54
CA LEU A 59 -3.73 2.31 -3.55
C LEU A 59 -3.98 0.93 -2.90
N TRP A 60 -4.58 0.92 -1.71
CA TRP A 60 -4.86 -0.32 -1.00
C TRP A 60 -5.93 -1.19 -1.67
N THR A 61 -6.91 -0.61 -2.36
CA THR A 61 -7.82 -1.37 -3.23
C THR A 61 -7.04 -2.11 -4.32
N ILE A 62 -6.13 -1.43 -5.02
CA ILE A 62 -5.32 -2.04 -6.08
C ILE A 62 -4.44 -3.16 -5.52
N LEU A 63 -3.71 -2.89 -4.44
CA LEU A 63 -2.82 -3.88 -3.79
C LEU A 63 -3.61 -5.11 -3.30
N ALA A 64 -4.75 -4.88 -2.63
CA ALA A 64 -5.60 -5.96 -2.14
C ALA A 64 -6.15 -6.81 -3.30
N THR A 65 -6.62 -6.19 -4.39
CA THR A 65 -7.10 -6.95 -5.56
C THR A 65 -6.00 -7.76 -6.24
N SER A 66 -4.78 -7.21 -6.33
CA SER A 66 -3.62 -7.89 -6.90
C SER A 66 -3.19 -9.10 -6.05
N VAL A 67 -3.18 -8.93 -4.72
CA VAL A 67 -2.73 -9.99 -3.80
C VAL A 67 -3.73 -11.12 -3.63
N THR A 68 -5.03 -10.86 -3.81
CA THR A 68 -6.07 -11.89 -3.69
C THR A 68 -6.35 -12.64 -4.99
N SER A 69 -5.69 -12.28 -6.09
CA SER A 69 -5.80 -13.02 -7.35
C SER A 69 -5.29 -14.46 -7.21
N GLU A 70 -5.98 -15.43 -7.83
CA GLU A 70 -5.60 -16.86 -7.78
C GLU A 70 -4.21 -17.10 -8.39
N ASP A 71 -3.81 -16.28 -9.36
CA ASP A 71 -2.53 -16.36 -10.05
C ASP A 71 -1.37 -15.71 -9.27
N ASN A 72 -1.62 -15.19 -8.06
CA ASN A 72 -0.58 -14.52 -7.29
C ASN A 72 0.43 -15.52 -6.68
N PRO A 73 1.73 -15.40 -6.99
CA PRO A 73 2.74 -16.41 -6.61
C PRO A 73 3.11 -16.38 -5.12
N LEU A 74 2.58 -15.45 -4.32
CA LEU A 74 2.85 -15.38 -2.89
C LEU A 74 2.21 -16.56 -2.13
N PRO A 75 2.80 -17.01 -1.00
CA PRO A 75 2.19 -18.01 -0.14
C PRO A 75 0.80 -17.60 0.34
N VAL A 76 -0.11 -18.56 0.47
CA VAL A 76 -1.52 -18.30 0.83
C VAL A 76 -1.67 -17.48 2.11
N GLU A 77 -0.85 -17.75 3.13
CA GLU A 77 -0.84 -17.04 4.41
C GLU A 77 -0.48 -15.56 4.23
N ILE A 78 0.51 -15.27 3.38
CA ILE A 78 0.91 -13.89 3.07
C ILE A 78 -0.22 -13.16 2.33
N ARG A 79 -0.88 -13.83 1.38
CA ARG A 79 -2.03 -13.27 0.66
C ARG A 79 -3.20 -12.98 1.61
N GLN A 80 -3.50 -13.89 2.54
CA GLN A 80 -4.56 -13.72 3.54
C GLN A 80 -4.25 -12.57 4.51
N ASN A 81 -3.01 -12.46 4.98
CA ASN A 81 -2.58 -11.36 5.85
C ASN A 81 -2.69 -10.01 5.15
N LEU A 82 -2.24 -9.91 3.89
CA LEU A 82 -2.33 -8.69 3.09
C LEU A 82 -3.77 -8.34 2.72
N GLY A 83 -4.61 -9.33 2.41
CA GLY A 83 -6.05 -9.13 2.18
C GLY A 83 -6.76 -8.59 3.42
N SER A 84 -6.47 -9.18 4.59
CA SER A 84 -7.02 -8.73 5.89
C SER A 84 -6.57 -7.31 6.23
N LEU A 85 -5.29 -7.00 5.97
CA LEU A 85 -4.76 -5.65 6.16
C LEU A 85 -5.42 -4.64 5.21
N GLY A 86 -5.64 -5.01 3.94
CA GLY A 86 -6.39 -4.22 2.99
C GLY A 86 -7.79 -3.89 3.50
N ALA A 87 -8.55 -4.89 3.95
CA ALA A 87 -9.88 -4.69 4.53
C ALA A 87 -9.86 -3.76 5.76
N PHE A 88 -8.90 -3.95 6.67
CA PHE A 88 -8.71 -3.06 7.82
C PHE A 88 -8.51 -1.60 7.37
N ILE A 89 -7.62 -1.36 6.40
CA ILE A 89 -7.29 -0.02 5.93
C ILE A 89 -8.46 0.65 5.22
N LEU A 90 -9.22 -0.09 4.42
CA LEU A 90 -10.42 0.43 3.77
C LEU A 90 -11.45 0.90 4.82
N ASN A 91 -11.72 0.07 5.82
CA ASN A 91 -12.65 0.41 6.91
C ASN A 91 -12.14 1.58 7.77
N HIS A 92 -10.84 1.57 8.12
CA HIS A 92 -10.22 2.63 8.91
C HIS A 92 -10.23 3.97 8.17
N THR A 93 -9.99 3.95 6.86
CA THR A 93 -10.04 5.13 6.01
C THR A 93 -11.46 5.71 5.94
N LEU A 94 -12.50 4.87 5.77
CA LEU A 94 -13.89 5.32 5.79
C LEU A 94 -14.27 5.96 7.13
N ASN A 95 -13.85 5.37 8.24
CA ASN A 95 -14.09 5.96 9.57
C ASN A 95 -13.41 7.32 9.72
N LEU A 96 -12.18 7.48 9.23
CA LEU A 96 -11.46 8.76 9.23
C LEU A 96 -12.11 9.83 8.34
N MET A 97 -12.74 9.44 7.23
CA MET A 97 -13.49 10.37 6.38
C MET A 97 -14.75 10.91 7.08
N MET A 98 -15.41 10.08 7.90
CA MET A 98 -16.60 10.50 8.66
C MET A 98 -16.25 11.27 9.93
N ARG A 99 -15.18 10.85 10.62
CA ARG A 99 -14.73 11.44 11.89
C ARG A 99 -13.20 11.55 11.88
N PRO A 100 -12.66 12.68 11.38
CA PRO A 100 -11.22 12.93 11.35
C PRO A 100 -10.60 12.90 12.76
N GLU A 101 -9.59 12.06 12.96
CA GLU A 101 -8.86 11.95 14.22
C GLU A 101 -7.35 11.82 13.96
N ARG A 102 -6.55 12.76 14.47
CA ARG A 102 -5.10 12.84 14.22
C ARG A 102 -4.38 11.53 14.50
N ASP A 103 -4.61 10.94 15.66
CA ASP A 103 -3.88 9.73 16.07
C ASP A 103 -4.24 8.52 15.22
N ARG A 104 -5.46 8.47 14.67
CA ARG A 104 -5.86 7.41 13.74
C ARG A 104 -5.18 7.53 12.39
N ILE A 105 -4.81 8.74 11.94
CA ILE A 105 -4.04 8.92 10.70
C ILE A 105 -2.61 8.37 10.84
N LYS A 106 -1.99 8.52 12.02
CA LYS A 106 -0.66 7.96 12.30
C LYS A 106 -0.60 6.45 12.07
N THR A 107 -1.70 5.74 12.30
CA THR A 107 -1.81 4.30 12.04
C THR A 107 -1.62 3.98 10.55
N LEU A 108 -2.28 4.72 9.66
CA LEU A 108 -2.14 4.52 8.20
C LEU A 108 -0.72 4.84 7.72
N ILE A 109 -0.09 5.90 8.26
CA ILE A 109 1.29 6.27 7.94
C ILE A 109 2.25 5.15 8.33
N SER A 110 2.12 4.63 9.56
CA SER A 110 2.98 3.56 10.06
C SER A 110 2.86 2.29 9.21
N ILE A 111 1.63 1.86 8.90
CA ILE A 111 1.39 0.68 8.07
C ILE A 111 2.03 0.86 6.68
N ASN A 112 1.78 1.98 6.01
CA ASN A 112 2.35 2.24 4.69
C ASN A 112 3.88 2.20 4.68
N ARG A 113 4.53 2.80 5.69
CA ARG A 113 5.99 2.79 5.82
C ARG A 113 6.53 1.38 6.07
N ASN A 114 5.89 0.62 6.96
CA ASN A 114 6.32 -0.74 7.31
C ASN A 114 6.20 -1.69 6.10
N ILE A 115 5.09 -1.62 5.36
CA ILE A 115 4.91 -2.45 4.16
C ILE A 115 5.88 -2.03 3.05
N ALA A 116 6.08 -0.73 2.83
CA ALA A 116 7.07 -0.24 1.87
C ALA A 116 8.51 -0.64 2.23
N GLN A 117 8.83 -0.75 3.52
CA GLN A 117 10.12 -1.28 3.96
C GLN A 117 10.25 -2.77 3.66
N GLY A 118 9.23 -3.57 3.99
CA GLY A 118 9.22 -5.00 3.70
C GLY A 118 9.34 -5.32 2.20
N LEU A 119 8.72 -4.52 1.33
CA LEU A 119 8.80 -4.71 -0.12
C LEU A 119 10.18 -4.41 -0.74
N ARG A 120 11.02 -3.60 -0.06
CA ARG A 120 12.33 -3.16 -0.58
C ARG A 120 13.52 -3.95 -0.04
N GLY A 121 13.31 -4.83 0.93
CA GLY A 121 14.41 -5.51 1.63
C GLY A 121 14.01 -6.81 2.32
N GLY A 122 12.97 -7.48 1.81
CA GLY A 122 12.65 -8.87 2.16
C GLY A 122 13.24 -9.86 1.17
#